data_AF-A0A2E1CYH0-F1
#
_entry.id   AF-A0A2E1CYH0-F1
#
_cell.length_a   1.000
_cell.length_b   1.000
_cell.length_c   1.000
_cell.angle_alpha   90.00
_cell.angle_beta   90.00
_cell.angle_gamma   90.00
#
_symmetry.space_group_name_H-M   'P 1'
#
loop_
_entity.id
_entity.type
_entity.pdbx_description
1 polymer ?
#
loop_
_entity_poly.entity_id
_entity_poly.type
_entity_poly.pdbx_seq_one_letter_code
_entity_poly.pdbx_strand_id
1 'polypeptide(L)'
;MTVHSSATSHILNIFKDPAPKYFLQHLCLALLLWLLSTANSQAENDTVKLKTAVDAVRSTATVGNQQTEASVSAETDNDSNAQKNSTDDSADTNQKIAIEKSNKQEKKENTEGGTEGEKDVSAAPTAAPVATTPPAPKLPTIATSDKVLSGPYYNPKTKSYFAMLQMPSHYANNRWQNAEAKARSSTLMGTPGHLAIIKTYDTHAFIRDNLKPVKASWIGMKYDCGSKTLSWVDGSDGSKQRFKAWHARWHRTNITCTTQHIPFMPVYYLPLHDGFRWQASGPSKEFFEYMVEYPTGKKVH
;
A
#
# COMPACT_ATOMS: atom_id res chain seq x y z
N MET A 1 88.57 6.42 43.91
CA MET A 1 88.11 5.21 44.64
C MET A 1 86.92 5.61 45.48
N THR A 2 85.72 5.12 45.18
CA THR A 2 84.70 4.61 46.13
C THR A 2 83.57 4.05 45.27
N VAL A 3 83.23 2.79 45.52
CA VAL A 3 82.16 2.01 44.88
C VAL A 3 81.00 1.93 45.88
N HIS A 4 79.76 2.12 45.45
CA HIS A 4 78.51 1.57 46.02
C HIS A 4 77.39 1.93 45.00
N SER A 5 76.79 1.00 44.24
CA SER A 5 75.83 -0.06 44.59
C SER A 5 74.62 0.42 45.39
N SER A 6 73.46 0.56 44.75
CA SER A 6 72.18 0.04 45.29
C SER A 6 71.08 0.05 44.23
N ALA A 7 70.26 -0.99 44.29
CA ALA A 7 69.24 -1.39 43.35
C ALA A 7 67.83 -0.83 43.68
N THR A 8 66.89 -1.21 42.82
CA THR A 8 65.44 -1.39 43.05
C THR A 8 64.56 -0.14 43.16
N SER A 9 63.74 0.08 42.13
CA SER A 9 62.27 0.23 42.27
C SER A 9 61.61 0.25 40.88
N HIS A 10 61.36 -0.93 40.32
CA HIS A 10 60.31 -1.12 39.33
C HIS A 10 58.99 -1.39 40.07
N ILE A 11 57.88 -0.97 39.44
CA ILE A 11 56.47 -1.32 39.69
C ILE A 11 55.63 -0.10 40.11
N LEU A 12 54.54 0.09 39.35
CA LEU A 12 53.40 1.04 39.49
C LEU A 12 53.54 2.40 38.79
N ASN A 13 53.24 2.42 37.48
CA ASN A 13 52.55 3.53 36.81
C ASN A 13 51.96 3.05 35.47
N ILE A 14 50.95 2.18 35.54
CA ILE A 14 50.08 1.85 34.39
C ILE A 14 48.66 1.94 34.92
N PHE A 15 48.08 3.15 34.98
CA PHE A 15 46.63 3.43 35.00
C PHE A 15 46.47 4.95 35.16
N LYS A 16 46.79 5.70 34.10
CA LYS A 16 46.52 7.14 34.07
C LYS A 16 46.09 7.63 32.69
N ASP A 17 45.42 6.77 31.94
CA ASP A 17 44.71 7.19 30.72
C ASP A 17 43.20 7.09 30.94
N PRO A 18 42.45 8.19 30.78
CA PRO A 18 41.00 8.14 30.79
C PRO A 18 40.54 7.31 29.59
N ALA A 19 39.76 6.27 29.85
CA ALA A 19 39.21 5.41 28.80
C ALA A 19 38.52 6.26 27.72
N PRO A 20 38.71 5.94 26.42
CA PRO A 20 38.12 6.71 25.34
C PRO A 20 36.59 6.67 25.45
N LYS A 21 35.97 7.85 25.48
CA LYS A 21 34.51 8.05 25.61
C LYS A 21 33.67 7.24 24.61
N TYR A 22 34.29 6.74 23.55
CA TYR A 22 33.67 5.90 22.52
C TYR A 22 33.43 4.45 22.96
N PHE A 23 34.12 3.93 23.98
CA PHE A 23 33.98 2.53 24.40
C PHE A 23 32.60 2.24 25.02
N LEU A 24 32.08 3.15 25.86
CA LEU A 24 30.72 3.02 26.41
C LEU A 24 29.64 3.12 25.34
N GLN A 25 29.83 3.97 24.32
CA GLN A 25 28.84 4.14 23.25
C GLN A 25 28.71 2.88 22.40
N HIS A 26 29.84 2.22 22.07
CA HIS A 26 29.82 0.97 21.32
C HIS A 26 29.26 -0.21 22.14
N LEU A 27 29.58 -0.28 23.44
CA LEU A 27 29.02 -1.31 24.31
C LEU A 27 27.49 -1.19 24.44
N CYS A 28 26.98 0.04 24.55
CA CYS A 28 25.54 0.30 24.65
C CYS A 28 24.81 -0.06 23.34
N LEU A 29 25.40 0.26 22.18
CA LEU A 29 24.84 -0.07 20.87
C LEU A 29 24.83 -1.60 20.62
N ALA A 30 25.87 -2.30 21.02
CA ALA A 30 25.94 -3.76 20.93
C ALA A 30 24.90 -4.44 21.83
N LEU A 31 24.71 -3.95 23.06
CA LEU A 31 23.69 -4.47 23.98
C LEU A 31 22.27 -4.24 23.43
N LEU A 32 22.01 -3.08 22.82
CA LEU A 32 20.70 -2.73 22.25
C LEU A 32 20.38 -3.58 21.01
N LEU A 33 21.38 -3.84 20.15
CA LEU A 33 21.25 -4.77 19.02
C LEU A 33 21.02 -6.22 19.48
N TRP A 34 21.69 -6.66 20.54
CA TRP A 34 21.47 -7.99 21.11
C TRP A 34 20.07 -8.14 21.70
N LEU A 35 19.58 -7.14 22.46
CA LEU A 35 18.22 -7.13 22.99
C LEU A 35 17.16 -7.14 21.86
N LEU A 36 17.35 -6.36 20.80
CA LEU A 36 16.46 -6.37 19.63
C LEU A 36 16.45 -7.73 18.91
N SER A 37 17.59 -8.41 18.81
CA SER A 37 17.68 -9.74 18.22
C SER A 37 16.94 -10.79 19.05
N THR A 38 17.05 -10.76 20.38
CA THR A 38 16.34 -11.70 21.26
C THR A 38 14.82 -11.50 21.26
N ALA A 39 14.34 -10.24 21.17
CA ALA A 39 12.92 -9.95 21.09
C ALA A 39 12.27 -10.46 19.80
N ASN A 40 13.00 -10.43 18.67
CA ASN A 40 12.48 -10.93 17.39
C ASN A 40 12.31 -12.47 17.39
N SER A 41 13.20 -13.20 18.07
CA SER A 41 13.13 -14.66 18.14
C SER A 41 11.95 -15.19 18.97
N GLN A 42 11.49 -14.42 19.97
CA GLN A 42 10.32 -14.80 20.77
C GLN A 42 9.01 -14.62 19.99
N ALA A 43 8.90 -13.59 19.15
CA ALA A 43 7.70 -13.29 18.37
C ALA A 43 7.39 -14.35 17.29
N GLU A 44 8.42 -14.96 16.70
CA GLU A 44 8.26 -16.05 15.72
C GLU A 44 7.75 -17.34 16.38
N ASN A 45 8.09 -17.58 17.64
CA ASN A 45 7.69 -18.80 18.35
C ASN A 45 6.20 -18.75 18.78
N ASP A 46 5.71 -17.56 19.14
CA ASP A 46 4.30 -17.36 19.52
C ASP A 46 3.35 -17.42 18.33
N THR A 47 3.79 -16.98 17.14
CA THR A 47 3.00 -17.09 15.90
C THR A 47 2.82 -18.54 15.44
N VAL A 48 3.83 -19.40 15.64
CA VAL A 48 3.72 -20.84 15.35
C VAL A 48 2.70 -21.51 16.27
N LYS A 49 2.73 -21.22 17.58
CA LYS A 49 1.76 -21.78 18.54
C LYS A 49 0.32 -21.35 18.24
N LEU A 50 0.11 -20.10 17.85
CA LEU A 50 -1.24 -19.61 17.52
C LEU A 50 -1.81 -20.30 16.28
N LYS A 51 -0.97 -20.53 15.25
CA LYS A 51 -1.38 -21.20 14.01
C LYS A 51 -1.79 -22.65 14.27
N THR A 52 -1.02 -23.38 15.08
CA THR A 52 -1.37 -24.75 15.49
C THR A 52 -2.68 -24.80 16.28
N ALA A 53 -2.95 -23.84 17.16
CA ALA A 53 -4.21 -23.77 17.92
C ALA A 53 -5.43 -23.49 17.02
N VAL A 54 -5.29 -22.60 16.03
CA VAL A 54 -6.37 -22.29 15.08
C VAL A 54 -6.69 -23.48 14.18
N ASP A 55 -5.67 -24.21 13.73
CA ASP A 55 -5.87 -25.41 12.89
C ASP A 55 -6.55 -26.55 13.68
N ALA A 56 -6.25 -26.70 14.97
CA ALA A 56 -6.93 -27.65 15.86
C ALA A 56 -8.44 -27.33 16.03
N VAL A 57 -8.79 -26.05 16.21
CA VAL A 57 -10.21 -25.62 16.33
C VAL A 57 -10.97 -25.84 15.02
N ARG A 58 -10.33 -25.60 13.88
CA ARG A 58 -10.95 -25.81 12.56
C ARG A 58 -11.23 -27.29 12.28
N SER A 59 -10.37 -28.19 12.76
CA SER A 59 -10.58 -29.65 12.67
C SER A 59 -11.83 -30.13 13.43
N THR A 60 -12.17 -29.50 14.55
CA THR A 60 -13.34 -29.90 15.36
C THR A 60 -14.67 -29.40 14.81
N ALA A 61 -14.67 -28.37 13.95
CA ALA A 61 -15.90 -27.78 13.41
C ALA A 61 -16.49 -28.55 12.20
N THR A 62 -15.75 -29.49 11.60
CA THR A 62 -16.20 -30.21 10.39
C THR A 62 -17.08 -31.44 10.67
N VAL A 63 -17.22 -31.87 11.94
CA VAL A 63 -17.96 -33.10 12.29
C VAL A 63 -19.41 -32.86 12.72
N GLY A 64 -19.84 -31.60 12.88
CA GLY A 64 -21.10 -31.28 13.57
C GLY A 64 -22.20 -30.63 12.73
N ASN A 65 -22.42 -30.99 11.47
CA ASN A 65 -23.55 -30.42 10.72
C ASN A 65 -24.19 -31.38 9.69
N GLN A 66 -24.81 -32.44 10.20
CA GLN A 66 -25.85 -33.21 9.49
C GLN A 66 -26.94 -33.62 10.48
N GLN A 67 -27.78 -32.67 10.91
CA GLN A 67 -29.15 -32.96 11.33
C GLN A 67 -29.91 -31.65 11.57
N THR A 68 -30.94 -31.40 10.77
CA THR A 68 -32.36 -31.25 11.19
C THR A 68 -33.10 -30.41 10.14
N GLU A 69 -33.88 -31.07 9.28
CA GLU A 69 -35.03 -30.49 8.59
C GLU A 69 -36.28 -30.80 9.41
N ALA A 70 -37.14 -29.80 9.66
CA ALA A 70 -38.59 -29.96 9.82
C ALA A 70 -39.30 -28.59 9.89
N SER A 71 -40.04 -28.28 8.82
CA SER A 71 -41.41 -27.73 8.77
C SER A 71 -41.96 -26.88 9.94
N VAL A 72 -42.38 -25.64 9.66
CA VAL A 72 -43.67 -25.06 10.13
C VAL A 72 -44.16 -24.02 9.12
N SER A 73 -45.38 -24.24 8.59
CA SER A 73 -46.24 -23.26 7.92
C SER A 73 -47.14 -22.59 8.96
N ALA A 74 -47.44 -21.29 8.81
CA ALA A 74 -48.78 -20.70 9.00
C ALA A 74 -48.76 -19.16 8.93
N GLU A 75 -49.82 -18.64 8.32
CA GLU A 75 -50.24 -17.24 8.20
C GLU A 75 -50.38 -16.50 9.52
N THR A 76 -50.28 -15.17 9.48
CA THR A 76 -51.39 -14.28 9.87
C THR A 76 -51.14 -12.85 9.42
N ASP A 77 -52.16 -12.29 8.76
CA ASP A 77 -52.36 -10.87 8.55
C ASP A 77 -52.41 -10.11 9.87
N ASN A 78 -51.87 -8.89 9.91
CA ASN A 78 -52.47 -7.87 10.76
C ASN A 78 -52.22 -6.44 10.25
N ASP A 79 -53.31 -5.70 10.26
CA ASP A 79 -53.54 -4.38 9.70
C ASP A 79 -53.10 -3.25 10.65
N SER A 80 -52.72 -2.12 10.05
CA SER A 80 -52.86 -0.73 10.54
C SER A 80 -52.39 -0.32 11.95
N ASN A 81 -51.46 0.64 12.05
CA ASN A 81 -51.74 1.93 12.71
C ASN A 81 -50.69 3.01 12.37
N ALA A 82 -51.18 4.25 12.30
CA ALA A 82 -50.48 5.47 11.95
C ALA A 82 -49.59 6.00 13.08
N GLN A 83 -48.47 6.67 12.76
CA GLN A 83 -48.17 7.98 13.36
C GLN A 83 -47.16 8.78 12.53
N LYS A 84 -47.58 9.97 12.11
CA LYS A 84 -46.73 11.09 11.71
C LYS A 84 -45.83 11.48 12.89
N ASN A 85 -44.55 11.70 12.62
CA ASN A 85 -43.80 12.82 13.18
C ASN A 85 -42.59 13.12 12.29
N SER A 86 -42.51 14.37 11.85
CA SER A 86 -41.42 14.95 11.08
C SER A 86 -40.60 15.84 11.99
N THR A 87 -39.28 15.67 12.01
CA THR A 87 -38.30 16.77 11.85
C THR A 87 -36.90 16.18 11.78
N ASP A 88 -36.24 16.48 10.66
CA ASP A 88 -34.81 16.76 10.46
C ASP A 88 -33.79 16.12 11.40
N ASP A 89 -33.16 15.05 10.90
CA ASP A 89 -31.72 14.79 11.01
C ASP A 89 -31.37 13.57 10.13
N SER A 90 -31.27 13.77 8.81
CA SER A 90 -30.91 12.69 7.89
C SER A 90 -30.09 13.22 6.71
N ALA A 91 -28.80 13.40 6.94
CA ALA A 91 -27.82 13.56 5.87
C ALA A 91 -26.59 12.64 6.02
N ASP A 92 -26.54 11.77 7.04
CA ASP A 92 -25.33 10.97 7.35
C ASP A 92 -25.51 9.44 7.19
N THR A 93 -26.70 8.97 6.79
CA THR A 93 -27.01 7.53 6.74
C THR A 93 -26.89 6.92 5.33
N ASN A 94 -26.88 7.73 4.26
CA ASN A 94 -26.92 7.23 2.88
C ASN A 94 -25.57 6.84 2.25
N GLN A 95 -24.43 7.10 2.91
CA GLN A 95 -23.12 6.58 2.46
C GLN A 95 -22.63 5.35 3.26
N LYS A 96 -23.19 5.10 4.45
CA LYS A 96 -22.77 3.97 5.30
C LYS A 96 -23.27 2.61 4.77
N ILE A 97 -24.40 2.59 4.06
CA ILE A 97 -25.04 1.35 3.57
C ILE A 97 -24.43 0.85 2.24
N ALA A 98 -23.66 1.68 1.53
CA ALA A 98 -23.06 1.30 0.23
C ALA A 98 -21.68 0.63 0.34
N ILE A 99 -21.04 0.64 1.51
CA ILE A 99 -19.67 0.11 1.70
C ILE A 99 -19.68 -1.34 2.19
N GLU A 100 -20.76 -1.79 2.86
CA GLU A 100 -20.79 -3.10 3.52
C GLU A 100 -21.16 -4.27 2.58
N LYS A 101 -21.73 -3.99 1.39
CA LYS A 101 -22.13 -5.05 0.43
C LYS A 101 -21.04 -5.47 -0.56
N SER A 102 -19.91 -4.77 -0.64
CA SER A 102 -18.90 -5.04 -1.69
C SER A 102 -17.87 -6.12 -1.35
N ASN A 103 -17.84 -6.63 -0.10
CA ASN A 103 -16.81 -7.59 0.35
C ASN A 103 -17.23 -9.07 0.30
N LYS A 104 -18.40 -9.42 -0.28
CA LYS A 104 -18.95 -10.80 -0.22
C LYS A 104 -18.92 -11.58 -1.55
N GLN A 105 -18.31 -11.07 -2.61
CA GLN A 105 -18.49 -11.64 -3.96
C GLN A 105 -17.23 -12.21 -4.64
N GLU A 106 -16.17 -12.55 -3.88
CA GLU A 106 -14.94 -13.10 -4.47
C GLU A 106 -14.53 -14.44 -3.84
N LYS A 107 -15.52 -15.36 -3.70
CA LYS A 107 -15.25 -16.75 -3.32
C LYS A 107 -16.25 -17.70 -3.96
N LYS A 108 -16.13 -17.93 -5.27
CA LYS A 108 -16.66 -19.10 -5.98
C LYS A 108 -16.27 -19.00 -7.46
N GLU A 109 -15.13 -19.56 -7.81
CA GLU A 109 -14.90 -20.28 -9.07
C GLU A 109 -13.46 -20.77 -9.09
N ASN A 110 -13.30 -22.09 -9.03
CA ASN A 110 -12.27 -22.91 -9.67
C ASN A 110 -12.15 -24.22 -8.89
N THR A 111 -13.04 -25.16 -9.23
CA THR A 111 -12.92 -26.57 -8.89
C THR A 111 -12.82 -27.35 -10.20
N GLU A 112 -11.60 -27.84 -10.43
CA GLU A 112 -11.24 -29.14 -11.01
C GLU A 112 -11.64 -29.49 -12.44
N GLY A 113 -10.62 -29.68 -13.27
CA GLY A 113 -10.68 -30.47 -14.48
C GLY A 113 -9.30 -30.97 -14.88
N GLY A 114 -9.15 -32.29 -15.02
CA GLY A 114 -8.24 -32.91 -15.98
C GLY A 114 -6.94 -33.54 -15.45
N THR A 115 -7.04 -34.78 -14.97
CA THR A 115 -5.94 -35.77 -14.93
C THR A 115 -5.76 -36.41 -16.31
N GLU A 116 -4.61 -36.23 -16.96
CA GLU A 116 -4.14 -37.14 -18.03
C GLU A 116 -2.60 -37.29 -18.02
N GLY A 117 -2.16 -38.53 -17.83
CA GLY A 117 -1.21 -39.22 -18.71
C GLY A 117 0.24 -38.75 -18.78
N GLU A 118 1.06 -39.16 -17.82
CA GLU A 118 2.53 -39.11 -17.89
C GLU A 118 3.06 -40.31 -18.69
N LYS A 119 3.78 -40.04 -19.79
CA LYS A 119 4.43 -41.07 -20.61
C LYS A 119 5.91 -40.73 -20.74
N ASP A 120 6.73 -41.46 -19.98
CA ASP A 120 8.19 -41.38 -19.96
C ASP A 120 8.79 -41.74 -21.32
N VAL A 121 9.50 -40.80 -21.93
CA VAL A 121 10.49 -41.06 -22.99
C VAL A 121 11.77 -40.33 -22.62
N SER A 122 12.70 -41.10 -22.04
CA SER A 122 14.06 -40.66 -21.70
C SER A 122 14.91 -40.59 -22.97
N ALA A 123 15.26 -39.38 -23.39
CA ALA A 123 16.27 -39.11 -24.41
C ALA A 123 17.34 -38.20 -23.81
N ALA A 124 18.61 -38.58 -24.00
CA ALA A 124 19.77 -37.88 -23.47
C ALA A 124 19.87 -36.44 -24.04
N PRO A 125 20.19 -35.43 -23.22
CA PRO A 125 20.24 -34.04 -23.65
C PRO A 125 21.51 -33.76 -24.47
N THR A 126 21.33 -33.57 -25.78
CA THR A 126 22.31 -32.92 -26.65
C THR A 126 22.48 -31.48 -26.18
N ALA A 127 23.70 -31.10 -25.77
CA ALA A 127 24.02 -29.76 -25.29
C ALA A 127 23.69 -28.72 -26.38
N ALA A 128 22.60 -27.99 -26.18
CA ALA A 128 22.21 -26.90 -27.06
C ALA A 128 23.24 -25.76 -26.96
N PRO A 129 23.56 -25.07 -28.08
CA PRO A 129 24.46 -23.93 -28.07
C PRO A 129 23.92 -22.85 -27.13
N VAL A 130 24.80 -22.35 -26.26
CA VAL A 130 24.52 -21.26 -25.31
C VAL A 130 24.06 -20.04 -26.10
N ALA A 131 22.75 -19.85 -26.18
CA ALA A 131 22.16 -18.67 -26.81
C ALA A 131 22.58 -17.45 -26.00
N THR A 132 23.41 -16.59 -26.58
CA THR A 132 23.72 -15.27 -26.04
C THR A 132 22.41 -14.51 -25.85
N THR A 133 22.03 -14.30 -24.60
CA THR A 133 20.80 -13.60 -24.24
C THR A 133 20.85 -12.19 -24.84
N PRO A 134 19.83 -11.77 -25.62
CA PRO A 134 19.76 -10.41 -26.14
C PRO A 134 19.91 -9.40 -25.00
N PRO A 135 20.61 -8.28 -25.21
CA PRO A 135 20.74 -7.25 -24.19
C PRO A 135 19.35 -6.77 -23.77
N ALA A 136 19.13 -6.66 -22.45
CA ALA A 136 17.86 -6.23 -21.92
C ALA A 136 17.46 -4.86 -22.51
N PRO A 137 16.19 -4.67 -22.93
CA PRO A 137 15.72 -3.40 -23.45
C PRO A 137 15.99 -2.27 -22.45
N LYS A 138 16.58 -1.16 -22.91
CA LYS A 138 16.78 0.03 -22.08
C LYS A 138 15.42 0.58 -21.65
N LEU A 139 15.19 0.69 -20.34
CA LEU A 139 13.96 1.29 -19.81
C LEU A 139 13.84 2.75 -20.25
N PRO A 140 12.62 3.24 -20.55
CA PRO A 140 12.43 4.61 -20.99
C PRO A 140 12.71 5.56 -19.82
N THR A 141 13.41 6.66 -20.10
CA THR A 141 13.79 7.67 -19.10
C THR A 141 12.68 8.71 -18.94
N ILE A 142 12.29 8.98 -17.69
CA ILE A 142 11.38 10.07 -17.33
C ILE A 142 12.18 11.37 -17.26
N ALA A 143 11.78 12.38 -18.01
CA ALA A 143 12.30 13.74 -17.89
C ALA A 143 11.53 14.49 -16.80
N THR A 144 12.15 14.63 -15.62
CA THR A 144 11.61 15.32 -14.46
C THR A 144 12.73 15.87 -13.57
N SER A 145 12.46 16.93 -12.81
CA SER A 145 13.37 17.41 -11.74
C SER A 145 13.32 16.53 -10.49
N ASP A 146 12.25 15.75 -10.36
CA ASP A 146 11.91 15.04 -9.13
C ASP A 146 12.53 13.65 -9.13
N LYS A 147 12.75 13.07 -7.94
CA LYS A 147 13.41 11.77 -7.84
C LYS A 147 12.44 10.67 -8.26
N VAL A 148 12.83 9.84 -9.22
CA VAL A 148 12.10 8.61 -9.57
C VAL A 148 12.36 7.55 -8.51
N LEU A 149 11.31 7.09 -7.82
CA LEU A 149 11.39 6.03 -6.82
C LEU A 149 11.17 4.65 -7.43
N SER A 150 10.27 4.54 -8.40
CA SER A 150 9.84 3.28 -9.01
C SER A 150 9.25 3.52 -10.40
N GLY A 151 9.42 2.57 -11.31
CA GLY A 151 9.00 2.66 -12.71
C GLY A 151 9.99 3.37 -13.64
N PRO A 152 9.59 3.66 -14.90
CA PRO A 152 8.23 3.50 -15.43
C PRO A 152 7.85 2.05 -15.76
N TYR A 153 6.64 1.63 -15.40
CA TYR A 153 6.08 0.31 -15.76
C TYR A 153 4.89 0.46 -16.70
N TYR A 154 4.89 -0.31 -17.79
CA TYR A 154 3.83 -0.29 -18.78
C TYR A 154 2.63 -1.15 -18.34
N ASN A 155 1.44 -0.56 -18.28
CA ASN A 155 0.20 -1.29 -18.08
C ASN A 155 -0.49 -1.52 -19.45
N PRO A 156 -0.56 -2.77 -19.94
CA PRO A 156 -1.15 -3.05 -21.25
C PRO A 156 -2.67 -2.75 -21.30
N LYS A 157 -3.37 -2.79 -20.17
CA LYS A 157 -4.83 -2.55 -20.12
C LYS A 157 -5.17 -1.08 -20.30
N THR A 158 -4.41 -0.17 -19.68
CA THR A 158 -4.61 1.28 -19.84
C THR A 158 -3.76 1.89 -20.94
N LYS A 159 -2.85 1.11 -21.55
CA LYS A 159 -1.86 1.56 -22.55
C LYS A 159 -1.07 2.77 -22.07
N SER A 160 -0.67 2.74 -20.80
CA SER A 160 -0.02 3.86 -20.13
C SER A 160 1.15 3.38 -19.29
N TYR A 161 2.15 4.24 -19.11
CA TYR A 161 3.23 3.98 -18.15
C TYR A 161 2.88 4.59 -16.81
N PHE A 162 3.25 3.91 -15.73
CA PHE A 162 3.11 4.40 -14.37
C PHE A 162 4.46 4.52 -13.70
N ALA A 163 4.66 5.59 -12.94
CA ALA A 163 5.85 5.80 -12.13
C ALA A 163 5.50 6.38 -10.76
N MET A 164 6.36 6.11 -9.79
CA MET A 164 6.33 6.75 -8.47
C MET A 164 7.43 7.79 -8.42
N LEU A 165 7.06 9.04 -8.14
CA LEU A 165 7.99 10.15 -8.01
C LEU A 165 8.00 10.67 -6.57
N GLN A 166 9.11 11.30 -6.18
CA GLN A 166 9.30 11.93 -4.90
C GLN A 166 9.64 13.41 -5.07
N MET A 167 8.80 14.28 -4.49
CA MET A 167 9.08 15.70 -4.36
C MET A 167 10.24 15.93 -3.38
N PRO A 168 11.12 16.91 -3.61
CA PRO A 168 12.21 17.20 -2.70
C PRO A 168 11.71 17.63 -1.32
N SER A 169 12.35 17.13 -0.25
CA SER A 169 11.87 17.28 1.13
C SER A 169 11.89 18.70 1.67
N HIS A 170 12.70 19.58 1.08
CA HIS A 170 12.91 20.96 1.53
C HIS A 170 11.84 21.94 1.05
N TYR A 171 10.90 21.51 0.20
CA TYR A 171 9.79 22.37 -0.21
C TYR A 171 8.67 22.33 0.82
N ALA A 172 8.41 23.47 1.45
CA ALA A 172 7.22 23.73 2.26
C ALA A 172 5.98 23.86 1.37
N ASN A 173 5.66 22.83 0.58
CA ASN A 173 4.43 22.80 -0.23
C ASN A 173 4.17 21.42 -0.89
N ASN A 174 4.36 20.30 -0.19
CA ASN A 174 4.14 18.96 -0.77
C ASN A 174 2.65 18.56 -0.82
N ARG A 175 1.81 19.54 -1.17
CA ARG A 175 0.35 19.45 -1.29
C ARG A 175 -0.05 18.86 -2.62
N TRP A 176 -1.27 18.37 -2.69
CA TRP A 176 -1.81 17.71 -3.88
C TRP A 176 -1.73 18.55 -5.16
N GLN A 177 -2.03 19.85 -5.09
CA GLN A 177 -1.98 20.74 -6.26
C GLN A 177 -0.57 20.82 -6.86
N ASN A 178 0.46 20.78 -6.01
CA ASN A 178 1.83 20.81 -6.48
C ASN A 178 2.26 19.45 -7.02
N ALA A 179 1.84 18.36 -6.41
CA ALA A 179 2.02 17.03 -6.98
C ALA A 179 1.36 16.93 -8.36
N GLU A 180 0.18 17.52 -8.55
CA GLU A 180 -0.49 17.62 -9.85
C GLU A 180 0.31 18.45 -10.86
N ALA A 181 0.73 19.65 -10.48
CA ALA A 181 1.55 20.51 -11.34
C ALA A 181 2.87 19.83 -11.75
N LYS A 182 3.53 19.16 -10.81
CA LYS A 182 4.76 18.39 -11.04
C LYS A 182 4.53 17.21 -11.97
N ALA A 183 3.46 16.43 -11.74
CA ALA A 183 3.09 15.34 -12.63
C ALA A 183 2.88 15.84 -14.07
N ARG A 184 2.17 16.95 -14.25
CA ARG A 184 1.95 17.61 -15.57
C ARG A 184 3.22 18.13 -16.23
N SER A 185 4.21 18.56 -15.44
CA SER A 185 5.50 19.02 -15.95
C SER A 185 6.45 17.88 -16.33
N SER A 186 6.22 16.67 -15.81
CA SER A 186 7.04 15.51 -16.14
C SER A 186 6.65 14.94 -17.50
N THR A 187 7.64 14.44 -18.25
CA THR A 187 7.40 13.82 -19.55
C THR A 187 8.10 12.47 -19.67
N LEU A 188 7.48 11.54 -20.39
CA LEU A 188 8.07 10.25 -20.75
C LEU A 188 7.93 10.06 -22.26
N MET A 189 9.05 10.01 -22.97
CA MET A 189 9.05 9.92 -24.44
C MET A 189 8.18 11.01 -25.10
N GLY A 190 8.28 12.25 -24.60
CA GLY A 190 7.47 13.38 -25.06
C GLY A 190 6.00 13.38 -24.63
N THR A 191 5.53 12.34 -23.94
CA THR A 191 4.17 12.28 -23.40
C THR A 191 4.12 12.96 -22.03
N PRO A 192 3.31 14.02 -21.83
CA PRO A 192 3.15 14.65 -20.53
C PRO A 192 2.43 13.71 -19.56
N GLY A 193 2.83 13.76 -18.29
CA GLY A 193 2.19 12.98 -17.23
C GLY A 193 0.98 13.66 -16.62
N HIS A 194 0.23 12.93 -15.79
CA HIS A 194 -0.75 13.46 -14.85
C HIS A 194 -0.79 12.55 -13.60
N LEU A 195 -1.38 13.01 -12.50
CA LEU A 195 -1.51 12.14 -11.31
C LEU A 195 -2.33 10.90 -11.63
N ALA A 196 -1.86 9.72 -11.23
CA ALA A 196 -2.38 8.44 -11.69
C ALA A 196 -3.90 8.28 -11.51
N ILE A 197 -4.57 7.78 -12.55
CA ILE A 197 -6.01 7.51 -12.58
C ILE A 197 -6.23 5.99 -12.39
N ILE A 198 -6.99 5.62 -11.35
CA ILE A 198 -7.12 4.22 -10.92
C ILE A 198 -8.60 3.81 -10.92
N LYS A 199 -9.17 3.67 -12.12
CA LYS A 199 -10.61 3.42 -12.34
C LYS A 199 -11.04 1.96 -12.20
N THR A 200 -10.11 1.00 -12.27
CA THR A 200 -10.40 -0.44 -12.31
C THR A 200 -9.58 -1.21 -11.29
N TYR A 201 -10.08 -2.39 -10.89
CA TYR A 201 -9.34 -3.31 -10.03
C TYR A 201 -8.00 -3.70 -10.65
N ASP A 202 -7.98 -3.95 -11.96
CA ASP A 202 -6.77 -4.29 -12.70
C ASP A 202 -5.67 -3.23 -12.61
N THR A 203 -6.01 -1.95 -12.78
CA THR A 203 -5.03 -0.86 -12.63
C THR A 203 -4.56 -0.74 -11.19
N HIS A 204 -5.45 -0.96 -10.22
CA HIS A 204 -5.08 -0.98 -8.80
C HIS A 204 -4.11 -2.11 -8.47
N ALA A 205 -4.40 -3.34 -8.92
CA ALA A 205 -3.53 -4.50 -8.73
C ALA A 205 -2.17 -4.29 -9.42
N PHE A 206 -2.18 -3.79 -10.66
CA PHE A 206 -0.96 -3.44 -11.39
C PHE A 206 -0.08 -2.47 -10.60
N ILE A 207 -0.65 -1.37 -10.09
CA ILE A 207 0.08 -0.37 -9.30
C ILE A 207 0.64 -0.99 -8.02
N ARG A 208 -0.17 -1.77 -7.29
CA ARG A 208 0.25 -2.48 -6.08
C ARG A 208 1.48 -3.35 -6.35
N ASP A 209 1.40 -4.18 -7.38
CA ASP A 209 2.37 -5.24 -7.62
C ASP A 209 3.68 -4.71 -8.22
N ASN A 210 3.61 -3.64 -9.01
CA ASN A 210 4.78 -3.06 -9.70
C ASN A 210 5.39 -1.87 -8.98
N LEU A 211 4.58 -0.88 -8.54
CA LEU A 211 5.11 0.34 -7.91
C LEU A 211 5.44 0.16 -6.43
N LYS A 212 4.79 -0.77 -5.73
CA LYS A 212 4.99 -1.11 -4.31
C LYS A 212 5.16 0.13 -3.40
N PRO A 213 4.14 1.01 -3.31
CA PRO A 213 4.24 2.21 -2.48
C PRO A 213 4.52 1.85 -1.03
N VAL A 214 5.55 2.44 -0.43
CA VAL A 214 5.89 2.23 0.98
C VAL A 214 5.38 3.35 1.88
N LYS A 215 5.02 4.51 1.31
CA LYS A 215 4.41 5.64 2.03
C LYS A 215 3.09 6.04 1.38
N ALA A 216 2.37 6.92 2.07
CA ALA A 216 1.20 7.56 1.51
C ALA A 216 1.60 8.42 0.30
N SER A 217 0.90 8.26 -0.81
CA SER A 217 1.24 8.92 -2.08
C SER A 217 0.01 9.54 -2.73
N TRP A 218 0.16 10.74 -3.31
CA TRP A 218 -0.94 11.38 -4.04
C TRP A 218 -1.34 10.62 -5.31
N ILE A 219 -2.64 10.60 -5.58
CA ILE A 219 -3.23 10.07 -6.83
C ILE A 219 -4.14 11.13 -7.46
N GLY A 220 -4.57 10.90 -8.71
CA GLY A 220 -5.31 11.87 -9.49
C GLY A 220 -6.78 12.00 -9.14
N MET A 221 -7.20 11.75 -7.89
CA MET A 221 -8.60 11.85 -7.47
C MET A 221 -8.78 12.93 -6.40
N LYS A 222 -9.89 13.65 -6.48
CA LYS A 222 -10.34 14.61 -5.47
C LYS A 222 -11.84 14.48 -5.21
N TYR A 223 -12.27 14.79 -4.00
CA TYR A 223 -13.67 14.91 -3.62
C TYR A 223 -14.03 16.40 -3.52
N ASP A 224 -14.93 16.86 -4.37
CA ASP A 224 -15.40 18.25 -4.39
C ASP A 224 -16.43 18.48 -3.28
N CYS A 225 -16.18 19.45 -2.40
CA CYS A 225 -17.00 19.68 -1.22
C CYS A 225 -18.33 20.36 -1.53
N GLY A 226 -18.40 21.17 -2.60
CA GLY A 226 -19.60 21.90 -3.00
C GLY A 226 -20.63 20.97 -3.63
N SER A 227 -20.19 20.21 -4.62
CA SER A 227 -21.02 19.28 -5.36
C SER A 227 -21.15 17.90 -4.70
N LYS A 228 -20.31 17.60 -3.70
CA LYS A 228 -20.21 16.28 -3.06
C LYS A 228 -19.91 15.15 -4.06
N THR A 229 -19.08 15.44 -5.06
CA THR A 229 -18.73 14.50 -6.14
C THR A 229 -17.25 14.13 -6.12
N LEU A 230 -16.93 12.93 -6.61
CA LEU A 230 -15.56 12.52 -6.88
C LEU A 230 -15.20 12.86 -8.33
N SER A 231 -14.04 13.46 -8.56
CA SER A 231 -13.51 13.72 -9.89
C SER A 231 -12.05 13.27 -10.00
N TRP A 232 -11.71 12.74 -11.17
CA TRP A 232 -10.33 12.48 -11.57
C TRP A 232 -9.71 13.73 -12.19
N VAL A 233 -8.37 13.79 -12.26
CA VAL A 233 -7.62 14.90 -12.88
C VAL A 233 -7.87 15.08 -14.38
N ASP A 234 -8.41 14.05 -15.06
CA ASP A 234 -8.89 14.12 -16.44
C ASP A 234 -10.31 14.71 -16.56
N GLY A 235 -10.93 15.09 -15.45
CA GLY A 235 -12.31 15.61 -15.39
C GLY A 235 -13.39 14.53 -15.38
N SER A 236 -13.04 13.25 -15.49
CA SER A 236 -14.03 12.17 -15.45
C SER A 236 -14.62 11.99 -14.04
N ASP A 237 -15.89 11.60 -14.00
CA ASP A 237 -16.66 11.41 -12.76
C ASP A 237 -16.24 10.12 -12.03
N GLY A 238 -15.51 10.28 -10.93
CA GLY A 238 -15.07 9.19 -10.07
C GLY A 238 -16.18 8.62 -9.18
N SER A 239 -17.36 9.21 -9.16
CA SER A 239 -18.51 8.71 -8.38
C SER A 239 -19.19 7.53 -9.09
N LYS A 240 -19.14 7.52 -10.42
CA LYS A 240 -19.75 6.50 -11.30
C LYS A 240 -18.93 5.23 -11.47
N GLN A 241 -17.69 5.20 -10.98
CA GLN A 241 -16.84 4.02 -11.11
C GLN A 241 -17.35 2.85 -10.25
N ARG A 242 -17.26 1.63 -10.81
CA ARG A 242 -17.65 0.40 -10.11
C ARG A 242 -16.61 -0.01 -9.06
N PHE A 243 -15.33 0.09 -9.40
CA PHE A 243 -14.25 -0.28 -8.50
C PHE A 243 -13.93 0.84 -7.52
N LYS A 244 -13.83 0.51 -6.23
CA LYS A 244 -13.46 1.44 -5.16
C LYS A 244 -12.56 0.71 -4.16
N ALA A 245 -11.48 1.35 -3.75
CA ALA A 245 -10.57 0.81 -2.74
C ALA A 245 -10.57 1.67 -1.46
N TRP A 246 -11.69 2.28 -1.08
CA TRP A 246 -11.74 3.17 0.08
C TRP A 246 -11.35 2.50 1.39
N HIS A 247 -10.58 3.21 2.20
CA HIS A 247 -10.37 2.86 3.60
C HIS A 247 -11.70 3.00 4.36
N ALA A 248 -11.98 2.12 5.34
CA ALA A 248 -13.22 2.15 6.13
C ALA A 248 -13.48 3.55 6.73
N ARG A 249 -12.42 4.15 7.25
CA ARG A 249 -12.38 5.59 7.55
C ARG A 249 -11.98 6.35 6.28
N TRP A 250 -12.96 6.77 5.47
CA TRP A 250 -12.70 7.35 4.14
C TRP A 250 -11.95 8.69 4.16
N HIS A 251 -11.95 9.43 5.28
CA HIS A 251 -11.20 10.68 5.47
C HIS A 251 -10.28 10.63 6.71
N ARG A 252 -9.06 11.16 6.60
CA ARG A 252 -8.04 11.04 7.67
C ARG A 252 -8.17 12.08 8.78
N THR A 253 -8.60 13.28 8.45
CA THR A 253 -8.52 14.45 9.34
C THR A 253 -9.83 14.72 10.06
N ASN A 254 -9.79 15.47 11.16
CA ASN A 254 -10.95 16.11 11.78
C ASN A 254 -11.52 17.25 10.91
N ILE A 255 -10.81 17.62 9.85
CA ILE A 255 -11.28 18.53 8.82
C ILE A 255 -12.42 17.86 8.05
N THR A 256 -13.60 18.47 8.14
CA THR A 256 -14.78 18.11 7.35
C THR A 256 -14.81 18.90 6.06
N CYS A 257 -15.38 18.30 5.01
CA CYS A 257 -15.64 18.98 3.75
C CYS A 257 -16.68 20.09 4.02
N THR A 258 -16.26 21.36 3.99
CA THR A 258 -17.18 22.50 4.11
C THR A 258 -17.01 23.41 2.91
N THR A 259 -18.13 23.87 2.35
CA THR A 259 -18.15 24.67 1.12
C THR A 259 -17.45 26.03 1.25
N GLN A 260 -17.32 26.56 2.47
CA GLN A 260 -16.80 27.91 2.71
C GLN A 260 -15.26 28.00 2.72
N HIS A 261 -14.55 26.93 3.10
CA HIS A 261 -13.10 27.01 3.33
C HIS A 261 -12.29 25.92 2.64
N ILE A 262 -12.92 24.81 2.26
CA ILE A 262 -12.24 23.67 1.67
C ILE A 262 -13.02 23.32 0.40
N PRO A 263 -12.61 23.80 -0.77
CA PRO A 263 -13.35 23.54 -2.00
C PRO A 263 -13.32 22.05 -2.39
N PHE A 264 -12.27 21.33 -1.98
CA PHE A 264 -12.13 19.90 -2.23
C PHE A 264 -11.19 19.22 -1.22
N MET A 265 -11.32 17.90 -1.13
CA MET A 265 -10.43 17.01 -0.39
C MET A 265 -9.65 16.11 -1.36
N PRO A 266 -8.32 16.29 -1.50
CA PRO A 266 -7.52 15.39 -2.32
C PRO A 266 -7.46 13.97 -1.74
N VAL A 267 -7.36 13.00 -2.64
CA VAL A 267 -7.28 11.57 -2.30
C VAL A 267 -5.85 11.08 -2.49
N TYR A 268 -5.41 10.25 -1.57
CA TYR A 268 -4.12 9.58 -1.61
C TYR A 268 -4.28 8.07 -1.47
N TYR A 269 -3.23 7.38 -1.89
CA TYR A 269 -3.05 5.95 -1.78
C TYR A 269 -2.33 5.65 -0.46
N LEU A 270 -2.95 4.85 0.41
CA LEU A 270 -2.46 4.49 1.74
C LEU A 270 -1.96 3.04 1.75
N PRO A 271 -0.66 2.79 1.98
CA PRO A 271 -0.17 1.44 2.26
C PRO A 271 -0.70 0.93 3.59
N LEU A 272 -1.20 -0.30 3.59
CA LEU A 272 -1.59 -1.08 4.75
C LEU A 272 -0.88 -2.45 4.73
N HIS A 273 -0.98 -3.19 5.82
CA HIS A 273 -0.43 -4.54 5.90
C HIS A 273 -1.08 -5.52 4.91
N ASP A 274 -2.37 -5.35 4.62
CA ASP A 274 -3.20 -6.20 3.75
C ASP A 274 -3.42 -5.60 2.36
N GLY A 275 -2.52 -4.70 1.93
CA GLY A 275 -2.55 -4.07 0.62
C GLY A 275 -2.72 -2.57 0.70
N PHE A 276 -3.65 -2.02 -0.09
CA PHE A 276 -3.74 -0.58 -0.27
C PHE A 276 -5.17 -0.10 -0.27
N ARG A 277 -5.37 1.10 0.31
CA ARG A 277 -6.67 1.76 0.35
C ARG A 277 -6.57 3.24 -0.01
N TRP A 278 -7.67 3.81 -0.45
CA TRP A 278 -7.81 5.23 -0.74
C TRP A 278 -8.34 5.96 0.47
N GLN A 279 -7.82 7.16 0.71
CA GLN A 279 -8.34 8.01 1.77
C GLN A 279 -8.25 9.47 1.33
N ALA A 280 -9.26 10.27 1.71
CA ALA A 280 -9.29 11.70 1.49
C ALA A 280 -8.60 12.44 2.64
N SER A 281 -8.05 13.61 2.36
CA SER A 281 -7.47 14.50 3.36
C SER A 281 -7.78 15.96 3.06
N GLY A 282 -7.56 16.84 4.04
CA GLY A 282 -7.62 18.28 3.78
C GLY A 282 -6.52 18.73 2.80
N PRO A 283 -6.73 19.84 2.07
CA PRO A 283 -5.82 20.32 1.02
C PRO A 283 -4.45 20.78 1.55
N SER A 284 -4.34 21.04 2.85
CA SER A 284 -3.08 21.40 3.51
C SER A 284 -2.22 20.18 3.88
N LYS A 285 -2.72 18.95 3.69
CA LYS A 285 -1.92 17.76 3.97
C LYS A 285 -0.76 17.69 2.99
N GLU A 286 0.36 17.13 3.48
CA GLU A 286 1.58 16.99 2.72
C GLU A 286 1.99 15.52 2.62
N PHE A 287 2.31 15.08 1.40
CA PHE A 287 2.95 13.81 1.12
C PHE A 287 4.07 14.04 0.10
N PHE A 288 5.23 13.46 0.36
CA PHE A 288 6.40 13.62 -0.51
C PHE A 288 6.35 12.74 -1.75
N GLU A 289 5.45 11.76 -1.80
CA GLU A 289 5.36 10.79 -2.89
C GLU A 289 4.06 10.97 -3.66
N TYR A 290 4.11 10.74 -4.97
CA TYR A 290 2.95 10.84 -5.86
C TYR A 290 3.13 9.92 -7.07
N MET A 291 2.01 9.38 -7.53
CA MET A 291 1.98 8.47 -8.67
C MET A 291 1.67 9.26 -9.93
N VAL A 292 2.44 9.02 -10.99
CA VAL A 292 2.23 9.64 -12.31
C VAL A 292 1.84 8.56 -13.31
N GLU A 293 0.85 8.88 -14.13
CA GLU A 293 0.47 8.13 -15.32
C GLU A 293 0.87 8.93 -16.56
N TYR A 294 1.48 8.24 -17.53
CA TYR A 294 1.83 8.78 -18.85
C TYR A 294 0.98 8.06 -19.91
N PRO A 295 -0.10 8.71 -20.39
CA PRO A 295 -1.05 8.08 -21.31
C PRO A 295 -0.46 7.97 -22.72
N THR A 296 0.21 6.86 -22.99
CA THR A 296 0.79 6.59 -24.32
C THR A 296 -0.23 6.08 -25.34
N GLY A 297 -1.51 6.02 -24.97
CA GLY A 297 -2.62 5.44 -25.73
C GLY A 297 -2.98 6.09 -27.08
N LYS A 298 -2.09 6.85 -27.71
CA LYS A 298 -2.28 7.33 -29.09
C LYS A 298 -1.50 6.46 -30.09
N LYS A 299 -2.21 5.93 -31.11
CA LYS A 299 -1.70 6.02 -32.48
C LYS A 299 -1.62 7.53 -32.75
N VAL A 300 -0.47 8.03 -33.21
CA VAL A 300 -0.36 9.40 -33.74
C VAL A 300 -1.43 9.52 -34.84
N HIS A 301 -2.46 10.34 -34.62
CA HIS A 301 -3.44 10.73 -35.64
C HIS A 301 -2.95 12.00 -36.30
#